data_AF-A0A4R0R9K2-F1
#
_entry.id   AF-A0A4R0R9K2-F1
#
_cell.length_a   1.000
_cell.length_b   1.000
_cell.length_c   1.000
_cell.angle_alpha   90.00
_cell.angle_beta   90.00
_cell.angle_gamma   90.00
#
_symmetry.space_group_name_H-M   'P 1'
#
loop_
_entity.id
_entity.type
_entity.pdbx_description
1 polymer ?
#
loop_
_entity_poly.entity_id
_entity_poly.type
_entity_poly.pdbx_seq_one_letter_code
_entity_poly.pdbx_strand_id
1 'polypeptide(L)'
;MIPIPEFVVDASNPDGPIMNVFNPRILDASLRDVTSTLTDEQKADVLIYAMQHLSIERFVASVESGPDRASSQSRRDLMFAFIDLEAILVLDPEHAEARSLMTHATALPGKAEVTRRGLPGFSTEIWRQIAQYLPRRDVKTLLLVPHVLSRIASQIVFRKVDLHFGTDKWDSQRSADILTRVITDAGFASIIRTLRIFVPGREVVPMSFQTGMLANALPKMKNLKNVHCSMRWKDIYNFLKVLETAHRRLSGLSLHPSDGTGELRIPKFKHITQFAYCSTGDSPAEVNDFLSRNQGSIRTIHIQNLNWTFPSSVISIRNLTHLDFLGTFAADSRALTDILTDGHQLESLRLKCVLECSASIAFRDNLNALPFLKDFSLSLMGYRVNDSDLFPAISEFLRGRVDLHMLQLTVPSAEYAHKRLGYDANVWGVLPSLVNLRSLSATLPKDVAAAVAMWLVPRSVQSLTLHSLPSGDLISFVQQLRPGLPPSLKFIGFAQTRIADLPKVIEQGFPTVRLARVEDDYFTVTKDMNGAIGTEEWPKGRTRYNSKDWLECYDCEDCEWRNPSDFSYA
;
A
#
# COMPACT_ATOMS: atom_id res chain seq x y z
N MET A 1 43.20 30.77 27.23
CA MET A 1 41.91 31.42 27.56
C MET A 1 41.67 32.46 26.49
N ILE A 2 40.84 32.10 25.51
CA ILE A 2 40.57 32.91 24.32
C ILE A 2 39.05 33.13 24.31
N PRO A 3 38.58 34.38 24.21
CA PRO A 3 37.19 34.74 24.46
C PRO A 3 36.30 34.46 23.24
N ILE A 4 35.02 34.27 23.58
CA ILE A 4 33.85 34.16 22.72
C ILE A 4 33.75 35.39 21.81
N PRO A 5 33.45 35.23 20.50
CA PRO A 5 32.86 36.31 19.71
C PRO A 5 31.33 36.20 19.75
N GLU A 6 30.71 37.26 20.27
CA GLU A 6 29.33 37.63 20.05
C GLU A 6 29.04 37.69 18.54
N PHE A 7 28.01 36.97 18.09
CA PHE A 7 27.35 37.27 16.83
C PHE A 7 26.08 38.07 17.13
N VAL A 8 26.20 39.36 16.84
CA VAL A 8 25.10 40.31 16.66
C VAL A 8 24.20 39.81 15.54
N VAL A 9 22.93 39.57 15.84
CA VAL A 9 21.89 39.35 14.82
C VAL A 9 21.13 40.66 14.65
N ASP A 10 21.26 41.19 13.44
CA ASP A 10 20.59 42.38 12.94
C ASP A 10 19.06 42.22 12.96
N ALA A 11 18.39 43.25 13.48
CA ALA A 11 16.96 43.41 13.39
C ALA A 11 16.60 44.00 12.03
N SER A 12 16.00 43.20 11.14
CA SER A 12 15.17 43.75 10.05
C SER A 12 14.20 42.72 9.47
N ASN A 13 12.92 43.13 9.44
CA ASN A 13 11.78 42.61 8.67
C ASN A 13 10.76 41.70 9.41
N PRO A 14 9.67 42.27 10.00
CA PRO A 14 8.61 41.50 10.67
C PRO A 14 7.38 41.17 9.79
N ASP A 15 7.37 41.49 8.49
CA ASP A 15 6.15 41.34 7.66
C ASP A 15 6.24 40.19 6.64
N GLY A 16 5.94 38.98 7.10
CA GLY A 16 5.59 37.84 6.26
C GLY A 16 4.09 37.53 6.33
N PRO A 17 3.37 37.34 5.20
CA PRO A 17 1.93 37.13 5.22
C PRO A 17 1.59 35.72 5.75
N ILE A 18 1.05 35.64 6.95
CA ILE A 18 0.43 34.43 7.50
C ILE A 18 -1.03 34.40 7.01
N MET A 19 -1.33 33.51 6.06
CA MET A 19 -2.69 33.34 5.52
C MET A 19 -3.41 32.18 6.22
N ASN A 20 -4.44 32.53 6.98
CA ASN A 20 -5.43 31.60 7.51
C ASN A 20 -6.44 31.24 6.41
N VAL A 21 -6.37 30.01 5.91
CA VAL A 21 -7.40 29.42 5.03
C VAL A 21 -8.12 28.34 5.82
N PHE A 22 -9.39 28.60 6.14
CA PHE A 22 -10.33 27.62 6.64
C PHE A 22 -10.71 26.67 5.50
N ASN A 23 -10.53 25.37 5.72
CA ASN A 23 -10.73 24.35 4.68
C ASN A 23 -12.12 23.70 4.83
N PRO A 24 -13.05 23.91 3.90
CA PRO A 24 -14.38 23.30 3.95
C PRO A 24 -14.37 21.78 3.84
N ARG A 25 -13.26 21.14 3.38
CA ARG A 25 -13.12 19.67 3.34
C ARG A 25 -12.59 19.07 4.64
N ILE A 26 -11.84 19.84 5.43
CA ILE A 26 -11.50 19.46 6.83
C ILE A 26 -12.76 19.60 7.68
N LEU A 27 -13.56 20.64 7.42
CA LEU A 27 -14.89 20.76 7.99
C LEU A 27 -15.78 19.61 7.53
N ASP A 28 -15.80 19.20 6.26
CA ASP A 28 -16.62 18.08 5.78
C ASP A 28 -16.22 16.73 6.40
N ALA A 29 -14.92 16.47 6.61
CA ALA A 29 -14.44 15.27 7.30
C ALA A 29 -14.77 15.30 8.81
N SER A 30 -14.60 16.46 9.47
CA SER A 30 -14.91 16.62 10.90
C SER A 30 -16.41 16.72 11.17
N LEU A 31 -17.17 17.31 10.24
CA LEU A 31 -18.63 17.36 10.24
C LEU A 31 -19.18 15.99 9.95
N ARG A 32 -18.65 15.15 9.05
CA ARG A 32 -19.18 13.78 8.86
C ARG A 32 -19.12 12.97 10.14
N ASP A 33 -18.02 13.04 10.87
CA ASP A 33 -17.88 12.33 12.15
C ASP A 33 -18.83 12.91 13.21
N VAL A 34 -18.93 14.24 13.36
CA VAL A 34 -19.80 14.86 14.38
C VAL A 34 -21.29 14.82 13.99
N THR A 35 -21.65 15.12 12.75
CA THR A 35 -23.04 15.11 12.23
C THR A 35 -23.61 13.71 12.09
N SER A 36 -22.80 12.65 12.05
CA SER A 36 -23.28 11.27 12.17
C SER A 36 -24.01 11.00 13.49
N THR A 37 -23.76 11.84 14.51
CA THR A 37 -24.36 11.75 15.84
C THR A 37 -25.45 12.79 16.12
N LEU A 38 -25.74 13.69 15.17
CA LEU A 38 -26.71 14.78 15.32
C LEU A 38 -28.04 14.48 14.59
N THR A 39 -29.13 15.01 15.11
CA THR A 39 -30.46 14.99 14.45
C THR A 39 -30.52 16.00 13.29
N ASP A 40 -31.45 15.82 12.36
CA ASP A 40 -31.51 16.64 11.14
C ASP A 40 -31.83 18.12 11.42
N GLU A 41 -32.59 18.42 12.48
CA GLU A 41 -32.83 19.80 12.96
C GLU A 41 -31.54 20.45 13.47
N GLN A 42 -30.72 19.72 14.24
CA GLN A 42 -29.43 20.21 14.73
C GLN A 42 -28.41 20.41 13.61
N LYS A 43 -28.48 19.59 12.54
CA LYS A 43 -27.67 19.79 11.34
C LYS A 43 -28.05 21.09 10.63
N ALA A 44 -29.35 21.40 10.55
CA ALA A 44 -29.84 22.64 9.93
C ALA A 44 -29.39 23.88 10.73
N ASP A 45 -29.46 23.84 12.06
CA ASP A 45 -29.01 24.94 12.92
C ASP A 45 -27.51 25.20 12.81
N VAL A 46 -26.69 24.15 12.74
CA VAL A 46 -25.23 24.26 12.53
C VAL A 46 -24.91 24.85 11.15
N LEU A 47 -25.67 24.51 10.11
CA LEU A 47 -25.54 25.05 8.77
C LEU A 47 -25.90 26.54 8.71
N ILE A 48 -27.02 26.93 9.32
CA ILE A 48 -27.46 28.33 9.39
C ILE A 48 -26.44 29.16 10.18
N TYR A 49 -25.94 28.63 11.30
CA TYR A 49 -24.89 29.27 12.10
C TYR A 49 -23.59 29.43 11.31
N ALA A 50 -23.16 28.41 10.56
CA ALA A 50 -21.96 28.47 9.73
C ALA A 50 -22.09 29.48 8.59
N MET A 51 -23.26 29.54 7.94
CA MET A 51 -23.54 30.49 6.87
C MET A 51 -23.52 31.95 7.34
N GLN A 52 -23.99 32.22 8.57
CA GLN A 52 -23.93 33.55 9.17
C GLN A 52 -22.49 34.03 9.48
N HIS A 53 -21.51 33.12 9.54
CA HIS A 53 -20.13 33.42 9.92
C HIS A 53 -19.13 33.38 8.74
N LEU A 54 -19.59 33.04 7.54
CA LEU A 54 -18.77 33.07 6.32
C LEU A 54 -18.85 34.46 5.66
N SER A 55 -17.83 35.30 5.90
CA SER A 55 -17.72 36.61 5.23
C SER A 55 -17.29 36.45 3.76
N ILE A 56 -18.20 36.73 2.82
CA ILE A 56 -18.02 36.63 1.36
C ILE A 56 -16.87 37.51 0.82
N GLU A 57 -16.48 38.55 1.54
CA GLU A 57 -15.49 39.55 1.12
C GLU A 57 -14.06 39.01 0.86
N ARG A 58 -13.68 37.87 1.44
CA ARG A 58 -12.30 37.33 1.30
C ARG A 58 -12.03 36.60 -0.01
N PHE A 59 -13.06 36.27 -0.77
CA PHE A 59 -12.89 35.53 -2.04
C PHE A 59 -12.50 36.45 -3.21
N VAL A 60 -12.92 37.73 -3.16
CA VAL A 60 -12.68 38.72 -4.22
C VAL A 60 -11.24 39.26 -4.16
N ALA A 61 -10.72 39.54 -2.96
CA ALA A 61 -9.39 40.14 -2.79
C ALA A 61 -8.21 39.23 -3.21
N SER A 62 -8.38 37.90 -3.23
CA SER A 62 -7.30 36.98 -3.61
C SER A 62 -7.12 36.82 -5.13
N VAL A 63 -8.04 37.34 -5.95
CA VAL A 63 -7.99 37.24 -7.43
C VAL A 63 -7.32 38.47 -8.07
N GLU A 64 -7.24 39.59 -7.35
CA GLU A 64 -6.72 40.86 -7.88
C GLU A 64 -5.21 41.07 -7.67
N SER A 65 -4.56 40.40 -6.72
CA SER A 65 -3.16 40.67 -6.37
C SER A 65 -2.19 39.53 -6.73
N GLY A 66 -2.01 39.25 -8.03
CA GLY A 66 -0.94 38.38 -8.50
C GLY A 66 -0.82 38.32 -10.04
N PRO A 67 0.24 38.89 -10.64
CA PRO A 67 0.57 38.65 -12.03
C PRO A 67 1.45 37.40 -12.10
N ASP A 68 0.82 36.23 -12.21
CA ASP A 68 1.20 35.17 -13.15
C ASP A 68 0.50 33.84 -12.84
N ARG A 69 -0.25 33.37 -13.84
CA ARG A 69 -0.68 31.98 -14.05
C ARG A 69 -1.64 31.33 -13.02
N ALA A 70 -2.66 32.06 -12.57
CA ALA A 70 -3.94 31.42 -12.24
C ALA A 70 -4.73 31.19 -13.54
N SER A 71 -5.25 29.97 -13.72
CA SER A 71 -5.89 29.47 -14.94
C SER A 71 -6.92 30.45 -15.52
N SER A 72 -6.79 30.75 -16.82
CA SER A 72 -7.70 31.56 -17.64
C SER A 72 -9.17 31.10 -17.63
N GLN A 73 -9.47 29.94 -17.05
CA GLN A 73 -10.83 29.41 -16.88
C GLN A 73 -11.63 30.19 -15.82
N SER A 74 -11.14 30.34 -14.59
CA SER A 74 -11.90 31.04 -13.51
C SER A 74 -12.08 32.53 -13.75
N ARG A 75 -11.17 33.18 -14.49
CA ARG A 75 -11.35 34.58 -14.91
C ARG A 75 -12.46 34.73 -15.97
N ARG A 76 -12.66 33.71 -16.82
CA ARG A 76 -13.74 33.70 -17.80
C ARG A 76 -15.08 33.49 -17.12
N ASP A 77 -15.17 32.55 -16.17
CA ASP A 77 -16.44 32.22 -15.51
C ASP A 77 -16.98 33.38 -14.65
N LEU A 78 -16.11 34.12 -13.97
CA LEU A 78 -16.50 35.36 -13.26
C LEU A 78 -16.91 36.48 -14.23
N MET A 79 -16.23 36.60 -15.37
CA MET A 79 -16.57 37.62 -16.36
C MET A 79 -17.91 37.35 -17.05
N PHE A 80 -18.24 36.07 -17.29
CA PHE A 80 -19.58 35.68 -17.78
C PHE A 80 -20.67 35.94 -16.74
N ALA A 81 -20.42 35.67 -15.46
CA ALA A 81 -21.39 35.99 -14.39
C ALA A 81 -21.67 37.50 -14.26
N PHE A 82 -20.68 38.35 -14.51
CA PHE A 82 -20.88 39.81 -14.55
C PHE A 82 -21.71 40.25 -15.76
N ILE A 83 -21.44 39.70 -16.94
CA ILE A 83 -22.21 39.97 -18.16
C ILE A 83 -23.68 39.53 -17.97
N ASP A 84 -23.90 38.40 -17.31
CA ASP A 84 -25.26 37.90 -17.03
C ASP A 84 -26.01 38.78 -16.02
N LEU A 85 -25.34 39.26 -14.96
CA LEU A 85 -25.94 40.21 -14.01
C LEU A 85 -26.27 41.57 -14.65
N GLU A 86 -25.41 42.05 -15.55
CA GLU A 86 -25.65 43.28 -16.30
C GLU A 86 -26.83 43.09 -17.28
N ALA A 87 -26.92 41.93 -17.95
CA ALA A 87 -28.06 41.59 -18.80
C ALA A 87 -29.38 41.51 -18.02
N ILE A 88 -29.36 40.97 -16.79
CA ILE A 88 -30.54 40.93 -15.90
C ILE A 88 -30.97 42.35 -15.52
N LEU A 89 -30.04 43.26 -15.22
CA LEU A 89 -30.35 44.64 -14.86
C LEU A 89 -30.80 45.50 -16.05
N VAL A 90 -30.42 45.14 -17.28
CA VAL A 90 -30.96 45.76 -18.50
C VAL A 90 -32.42 45.35 -18.72
N LEU A 91 -32.78 44.11 -18.39
CA LEU A 91 -34.13 43.57 -18.55
C LEU A 91 -35.08 43.97 -17.42
N ASP A 92 -34.59 43.99 -16.18
CA ASP A 92 -35.31 44.47 -15.00
C ASP A 92 -34.41 45.37 -14.16
N PRO A 93 -34.49 46.71 -14.38
CA PRO A 93 -33.64 47.67 -13.67
C PRO A 93 -33.82 47.66 -12.16
N GLU A 94 -34.97 47.22 -11.64
CA GLU A 94 -35.30 47.24 -10.22
C GLU A 94 -35.05 45.90 -9.52
N HIS A 95 -34.38 44.95 -10.18
CA HIS A 95 -34.10 43.63 -9.62
C HIS A 95 -33.19 43.73 -8.38
N ALA A 96 -33.79 43.63 -7.19
CA ALA A 96 -33.15 43.90 -5.90
C ALA A 96 -31.88 43.06 -5.65
N GLU A 97 -31.90 41.78 -6.03
CA GLU A 97 -30.79 40.85 -5.80
C GLU A 97 -29.58 41.12 -6.71
N ALA A 98 -29.81 41.38 -8.00
CA ALA A 98 -28.77 41.73 -8.96
C ALA A 98 -28.12 43.10 -8.64
N ARG A 99 -28.91 44.08 -8.19
CA ARG A 99 -28.40 45.35 -7.66
C ARG A 99 -27.55 45.14 -6.41
N SER A 100 -28.00 44.33 -5.45
CA SER A 100 -27.24 44.05 -4.22
C SER A 100 -25.87 43.45 -4.55
N LEU A 101 -25.82 42.47 -5.46
CA LEU A 101 -24.58 41.81 -5.88
C LEU A 101 -23.62 42.76 -6.63
N MET A 102 -24.16 43.64 -7.50
CA MET A 102 -23.36 44.68 -8.18
C MET A 102 -22.80 45.73 -7.21
N THR A 103 -23.60 46.14 -6.21
CA THR A 103 -23.19 47.18 -5.24
C THR A 103 -22.09 46.68 -4.30
N HIS A 104 -22.11 45.39 -3.93
CA HIS A 104 -21.02 44.76 -3.16
C HIS A 104 -19.71 44.65 -3.96
N ALA A 105 -19.76 44.59 -5.29
CA ALA A 105 -18.57 44.54 -6.13
C ALA A 105 -17.94 45.92 -6.40
N THR A 106 -18.71 47.00 -6.31
CA THR A 106 -18.22 48.38 -6.58
C THR A 106 -17.93 49.22 -5.34
N ALA A 107 -18.35 48.76 -4.15
CA ALA A 107 -18.05 49.45 -2.88
C ALA A 107 -16.65 49.07 -2.34
N LEU A 108 -15.61 49.72 -2.85
CA LEU A 108 -14.35 49.90 -2.12
C LEU A 108 -14.38 51.24 -1.37
N PRO A 109 -14.58 51.25 -0.04
CA PRO A 109 -14.07 52.34 0.77
C PRO A 109 -13.19 51.84 1.92
N GLY A 110 -11.98 52.40 1.99
CA GLY A 110 -11.40 52.93 3.22
C GLY A 110 -10.94 51.94 4.29
N LYS A 111 -9.60 51.80 4.39
CA LYS A 111 -8.81 51.42 5.57
C LYS A 111 -9.58 51.42 6.90
N ALA A 112 -10.06 50.26 7.32
CA ALA A 112 -10.29 49.95 8.72
C ALA A 112 -9.26 48.89 9.15
N GLU A 113 -8.37 49.25 10.07
CA GLU A 113 -7.43 48.33 10.71
C GLU A 113 -8.20 47.25 11.47
N VAL A 114 -8.41 46.12 10.81
CA VAL A 114 -8.88 44.89 11.47
C VAL A 114 -7.73 44.38 12.34
N THR A 115 -7.86 44.61 13.64
CA THR A 115 -6.97 44.06 14.66
C THR A 115 -7.02 42.54 14.56
N ARG A 116 -5.96 41.94 14.00
CA ARG A 116 -5.81 40.48 13.84
C ARG A 116 -5.66 39.83 15.23
N ARG A 117 -6.78 39.50 15.89
CA ARG A 117 -6.75 38.53 16.99
C ARG A 117 -6.41 37.15 16.42
N GLY A 118 -5.11 36.82 16.43
CA GLY A 118 -4.59 35.54 16.01
C GLY A 118 -5.05 34.43 16.95
N LEU A 119 -5.95 33.57 16.47
CA LEU A 119 -6.11 32.24 17.05
C LEU A 119 -4.84 31.41 16.74
N PRO A 120 -4.35 30.58 17.67
CA PRO A 120 -3.12 29.83 17.49
C PRO A 120 -3.32 28.73 16.43
N GLY A 121 -2.68 28.89 15.27
CA GLY A 121 -2.61 27.83 14.26
C GLY A 121 -1.61 26.74 14.66
N PHE A 122 -1.88 25.49 14.30
CA PHE A 122 -0.93 24.40 14.49
C PHE A 122 0.39 24.67 13.74
N SER A 123 1.51 24.30 14.37
CA SER A 123 2.83 24.41 13.74
C SER A 123 2.96 23.48 12.52
N THR A 124 3.92 23.75 11.64
CA THR A 124 4.15 22.91 10.46
C THR A 124 4.52 21.46 10.80
N GLU A 125 5.09 21.23 11.98
CA GLU A 125 5.37 19.88 12.47
C GLU A 125 4.09 19.17 12.89
N ILE A 126 3.17 19.85 13.58
CA ILE A 126 1.87 19.27 13.95
C ILE A 126 1.07 18.92 12.68
N TRP A 127 1.02 19.81 11.69
CA TRP A 127 0.39 19.50 10.40
C TRP A 127 1.06 18.33 9.68
N ARG A 128 2.37 18.18 9.81
CA ARG A 128 3.11 17.04 9.25
C ARG A 128 2.78 15.75 9.97
N GLN A 129 2.57 15.77 11.28
CA GLN A 129 2.12 14.61 12.05
C GLN A 129 0.68 14.25 11.66
N ILE A 130 -0.24 15.22 11.62
CA ILE A 130 -1.62 15.01 11.17
C ILE A 130 -1.64 14.37 9.78
N ALA A 131 -0.89 14.92 8.83
CA ALA A 131 -0.84 14.41 7.46
C ALA A 131 -0.21 13.00 7.34
N GLN A 132 0.56 12.53 8.33
CA GLN A 132 1.08 11.15 8.36
C GLN A 132 0.03 10.13 8.78
N TYR A 133 -1.02 10.55 9.51
CA TYR A 133 -2.14 9.69 9.90
C TYR A 133 -3.27 9.67 8.88
N LEU A 134 -3.24 10.55 7.88
CA LEU A 134 -4.24 10.56 6.82
C LEU A 134 -3.98 9.44 5.80
N PRO A 135 -5.03 8.78 5.30
CA PRO A 135 -4.91 7.85 4.18
C PRO A 135 -4.20 8.52 3.00
N ARG A 136 -3.40 7.75 2.26
CA ARG A 136 -2.57 8.31 1.18
C ARG A 136 -3.38 9.04 0.11
N ARG A 137 -4.63 8.62 -0.12
CA ARG A 137 -5.60 9.31 -0.99
C ARG A 137 -5.85 10.74 -0.52
N ASP A 138 -6.13 10.92 0.76
CA ASP A 138 -6.45 12.22 1.33
C ASP A 138 -5.22 13.13 1.31
N VAL A 139 -4.03 12.58 1.61
CA VAL A 139 -2.76 13.31 1.43
C VAL A 139 -2.57 13.78 -0.01
N LYS A 140 -2.93 12.98 -1.03
CA LYS A 140 -2.88 13.42 -2.43
C LYS A 140 -3.86 14.56 -2.70
N THR A 141 -5.04 14.57 -2.08
CA THR A 141 -5.98 15.70 -2.22
C THR A 141 -5.44 16.99 -1.62
N LEU A 142 -4.62 16.92 -0.57
CA LEU A 142 -3.95 18.08 0.03
C LEU A 142 -2.95 18.76 -0.91
N LEU A 143 -2.49 18.10 -1.97
CA LEU A 143 -1.64 18.73 -3.00
C LEU A 143 -2.36 19.89 -3.72
N LEU A 144 -3.69 19.80 -3.83
CA LEU A 144 -4.53 20.80 -4.49
C LEU A 144 -4.89 21.97 -3.57
N VAL A 145 -4.57 21.87 -2.27
CA VAL A 145 -4.87 22.91 -1.28
C VAL A 145 -3.73 23.94 -1.31
N PRO A 146 -3.96 25.20 -1.70
CA PRO A 146 -2.94 26.23 -1.57
C PRO A 146 -2.57 26.36 -0.10
N HIS A 147 -1.26 26.32 0.26
CA HIS A 147 -0.65 26.57 1.58
C HIS A 147 0.39 25.49 1.99
N VAL A 148 0.90 25.57 3.23
CA VAL A 148 1.87 24.64 3.85
C VAL A 148 1.47 23.17 3.75
N LEU A 149 0.16 22.88 3.69
CA LEU A 149 -0.36 21.52 3.55
C LEU A 149 0.01 20.90 2.22
N SER A 150 -0.04 21.64 1.10
CA SER A 150 0.43 21.13 -0.18
C SER A 150 1.93 20.87 -0.17
N ARG A 151 2.73 21.71 0.53
CA ARG A 151 4.16 21.45 0.72
C ARG A 151 4.42 20.18 1.55
N ILE A 152 3.70 19.99 2.65
CA ILE A 152 3.79 18.80 3.51
C ILE A 152 3.35 17.56 2.74
N ALA A 153 2.20 17.62 2.07
CA ALA A 153 1.67 16.56 1.24
C ALA A 153 2.65 16.18 0.12
N SER A 154 3.25 17.16 -0.56
CA SER A 154 4.29 16.92 -1.56
C SER A 154 5.49 16.18 -0.96
N GLN A 155 5.95 16.59 0.23
CA GLN A 155 7.04 15.90 0.93
C GLN A 155 6.68 14.45 1.31
N ILE A 156 5.42 14.16 1.63
CA ILE A 156 4.99 12.81 2.01
C ILE A 156 4.77 11.95 0.76
N VAL A 157 4.02 12.45 -0.22
CA VAL A 157 3.65 11.71 -1.44
C VAL A 157 4.88 11.36 -2.27
N PHE A 158 5.80 12.32 -2.47
CA PHE A 158 6.97 12.13 -3.33
C PHE A 158 8.19 11.55 -2.62
N ARG A 159 8.08 11.13 -1.34
CA ARG A 159 9.11 10.28 -0.70
C ARG A 159 9.27 8.94 -1.42
N LYS A 160 8.18 8.43 -2.03
CA LYS A 160 8.15 7.20 -2.83
C LYS A 160 7.78 7.57 -4.26
N VAL A 161 8.71 7.38 -5.18
CA VAL A 161 8.54 7.68 -6.61
C VAL A 161 8.54 6.38 -7.40
N ASP A 162 7.57 6.27 -8.30
CA ASP A 162 7.44 5.14 -9.20
C ASP A 162 7.63 5.62 -10.64
N LEU A 163 8.54 4.97 -11.36
CA LEU A 163 8.83 5.21 -12.76
C LEU A 163 8.38 4.01 -13.58
N HIS A 164 7.62 4.26 -14.63
CA HIS A 164 7.05 3.25 -15.51
C HIS A 164 7.51 3.58 -16.93
N PHE A 165 8.29 2.68 -17.52
CA PHE A 165 8.82 2.86 -18.87
C PHE A 165 8.17 1.82 -19.79
N GLY A 166 7.68 2.21 -20.96
CA GLY A 166 7.19 1.27 -21.98
C GLY A 166 5.85 0.60 -21.67
N THR A 167 5.10 1.04 -20.66
CA THR A 167 3.72 0.57 -20.42
C THR A 167 2.73 1.30 -21.32
N ASP A 168 2.62 2.62 -21.12
CA ASP A 168 1.76 3.53 -21.87
C ASP A 168 2.50 4.84 -22.17
N LYS A 169 2.07 5.57 -23.21
CA LYS A 169 2.63 6.89 -23.56
C LYS A 169 2.53 7.87 -22.38
N TRP A 170 1.41 7.84 -21.66
CA TRP A 170 1.16 8.71 -20.51
C TRP A 170 2.10 8.40 -19.35
N ASP A 171 2.25 7.12 -18.99
CA ASP A 171 3.16 6.67 -17.92
C ASP A 171 4.62 7.00 -18.24
N SER A 172 5.02 6.81 -19.50
CA SER A 172 6.37 7.11 -19.97
C SER A 172 6.66 8.61 -19.93
N GLN A 173 5.71 9.44 -20.38
CA GLN A 173 5.82 10.91 -20.31
C GLN A 173 5.90 11.38 -18.86
N ARG A 174 5.00 10.89 -17.99
CA ARG A 174 5.01 11.22 -16.56
C ARG A 174 6.35 10.84 -15.91
N SER A 175 6.91 9.68 -16.24
CA SER A 175 8.21 9.25 -15.73
C SER A 175 9.35 10.16 -16.20
N ALA A 176 9.32 10.60 -17.47
CA ALA A 176 10.28 11.57 -18.01
C ALA A 176 10.16 12.95 -17.34
N ASP A 177 8.94 13.43 -17.07
CA ASP A 177 8.70 14.70 -16.38
C ASP A 177 9.22 14.64 -14.93
N ILE A 178 8.95 13.53 -14.23
CA ILE A 178 9.48 13.29 -12.88
C ILE A 178 11.01 13.29 -12.91
N LEU A 179 11.64 12.54 -13.82
CA LEU A 179 13.10 12.50 -13.91
C LEU A 179 13.70 13.86 -14.23
N THR A 180 13.09 14.60 -15.15
CA THR A 180 13.50 15.98 -15.49
C THR A 180 13.43 16.85 -14.25
N ARG A 181 12.35 16.76 -13.46
CA ARG A 181 12.24 17.49 -12.20
C ARG A 181 13.29 17.08 -11.17
N VAL A 182 13.63 15.79 -11.05
CA VAL A 182 14.72 15.34 -10.18
C VAL A 182 16.06 15.94 -10.60
N ILE A 183 16.30 16.07 -11.91
CA ILE A 183 17.54 16.64 -12.44
C ILE A 183 17.62 18.15 -12.18
N THR A 184 16.51 18.87 -12.33
CA THR A 184 16.47 20.34 -12.26
C THR A 184 16.22 20.90 -10.85
N ASP A 185 15.46 20.20 -10.01
CA ASP A 185 15.07 20.63 -8.67
C ASP A 185 15.74 19.74 -7.59
N ALA A 186 16.83 20.26 -7.02
CA ALA A 186 17.57 19.58 -5.96
C ALA A 186 16.75 19.39 -4.68
N GLY A 187 15.81 20.30 -4.39
CA GLY A 187 14.91 20.22 -3.25
C GLY A 187 13.98 19.01 -3.40
N PHE A 188 13.32 18.89 -4.54
CA PHE A 188 12.50 17.73 -4.88
C PHE A 188 13.30 16.43 -4.86
N ALA A 189 14.47 16.40 -5.50
CA ALA A 189 15.34 15.22 -5.52
C ALA A 189 15.73 14.74 -4.12
N SER A 190 15.99 15.66 -3.19
CA SER A 190 16.35 15.34 -1.81
C SER A 190 15.21 14.74 -0.98
N ILE A 191 13.94 14.89 -1.40
CA ILE A 191 12.79 14.34 -0.68
C ILE A 191 12.64 12.84 -0.95
N ILE A 192 13.08 12.38 -2.12
CA ILE A 192 12.92 11.00 -2.59
C ILE A 192 13.77 10.06 -1.73
N ARG A 193 13.12 9.09 -1.09
CA ARG A 193 13.74 8.06 -0.26
C ARG A 193 13.58 6.66 -0.84
N THR A 194 12.52 6.42 -1.60
CA THR A 194 12.22 5.15 -2.25
C THR A 194 11.98 5.39 -3.73
N LEU A 195 12.73 4.67 -4.58
CA LEU A 195 12.56 4.69 -6.02
C LEU A 195 12.14 3.29 -6.50
N ARG A 196 11.02 3.19 -7.22
CA ARG A 196 10.59 1.95 -7.87
C ARG A 196 10.58 2.14 -9.37
N ILE A 197 11.19 1.22 -10.10
CA ILE A 197 11.29 1.27 -11.56
C ILE A 197 10.65 0.01 -12.13
N PHE A 198 9.71 0.20 -13.05
CA PHE A 198 8.99 -0.85 -13.74
C PHE A 198 9.19 -0.70 -15.25
N VAL A 199 9.74 -1.74 -15.87
CA VAL A 199 9.92 -1.88 -17.32
C VAL A 199 9.29 -3.22 -17.71
N PRO A 200 8.30 -3.26 -18.62
CA PRO A 200 7.73 -4.49 -19.10
C PRO A 200 8.77 -5.25 -19.92
N GLY A 201 9.07 -6.49 -19.53
CA GLY A 201 10.11 -7.30 -20.17
C GLY A 201 9.85 -7.69 -21.64
N ARG A 202 8.63 -7.46 -22.15
CA ARG A 202 8.22 -7.90 -23.49
C ARG A 202 8.73 -7.00 -24.61
N GLU A 203 8.99 -5.71 -24.36
CA GLU A 203 9.35 -4.78 -25.42
C GLU A 203 10.87 -4.72 -25.65
N VAL A 204 11.29 -4.76 -26.92
CA VAL A 204 12.71 -4.70 -27.35
C VAL A 204 13.21 -3.26 -27.42
N VAL A 205 12.43 -2.29 -26.95
CA VAL A 205 12.81 -0.87 -27.07
C VAL A 205 14.08 -0.62 -26.25
N PRO A 206 15.16 -0.09 -26.87
CA PRO A 206 16.40 0.19 -26.17
C PRO A 206 16.15 1.19 -25.03
N MET A 207 16.48 0.80 -23.80
CA MET A 207 16.40 1.63 -22.60
C MET A 207 17.54 2.65 -22.47
N SER A 208 18.31 2.89 -23.54
CA SER A 208 19.53 3.69 -23.49
C SER A 208 19.28 5.14 -23.07
N PHE A 209 18.21 5.75 -23.59
CA PHE A 209 17.82 7.10 -23.23
C PHE A 209 17.38 7.19 -21.76
N GLN A 210 16.51 6.29 -21.32
CA GLN A 210 15.99 6.23 -19.95
C GLN A 210 17.12 5.94 -18.96
N THR A 211 18.03 5.04 -19.31
CA THR A 211 19.24 4.75 -18.51
C THR A 211 20.14 5.98 -18.42
N GLY A 212 20.27 6.74 -19.50
CA GLY A 212 20.98 8.04 -19.50
C GLY A 212 20.32 9.07 -18.59
N MET A 213 18.99 9.21 -18.62
CA MET A 213 18.27 10.09 -17.69
C MET A 213 18.43 9.64 -16.24
N LEU A 214 18.33 8.34 -15.97
CA LEU A 214 18.53 7.76 -14.63
C LEU A 214 19.95 8.01 -14.12
N ALA A 215 20.97 7.90 -14.99
CA ALA A 215 22.36 8.20 -14.64
C ALA A 215 22.57 9.64 -14.19
N ASN A 216 21.81 10.58 -14.75
CA ASN A 216 21.84 11.98 -14.34
C ASN A 216 20.99 12.26 -13.10
N ALA A 217 19.85 11.59 -12.95
CA ALA A 217 18.90 11.80 -11.86
C ALA A 217 19.35 11.16 -10.53
N LEU A 218 19.89 9.94 -10.57
CA LEU A 218 20.25 9.17 -9.37
C LEU A 218 21.20 9.94 -8.43
N PRO A 219 22.32 10.53 -8.89
CA PRO A 219 23.23 11.27 -8.00
C PRO A 219 22.57 12.46 -7.28
N LYS A 220 21.45 12.99 -7.79
CA LYS A 220 20.71 14.09 -7.18
C LYS A 220 19.81 13.63 -6.02
N MET A 221 19.41 12.37 -5.99
CA MET A 221 18.54 11.79 -4.95
C MET A 221 19.31 11.46 -3.67
N LYS A 222 19.97 12.44 -3.03
CA LYS A 222 20.94 12.24 -1.93
C LYS A 222 20.42 11.45 -0.72
N ASN A 223 19.10 11.39 -0.53
CA ASN A 223 18.43 10.70 0.58
C ASN A 223 17.80 9.36 0.16
N LEU A 224 18.14 8.84 -1.02
CA LEU A 224 17.66 7.56 -1.51
C LEU A 224 18.16 6.43 -0.60
N LYS A 225 17.20 5.70 -0.03
CA LYS A 225 17.44 4.59 0.89
C LYS A 225 17.03 3.24 0.30
N ASN A 226 15.97 3.24 -0.51
CA ASN A 226 15.37 2.01 -1.01
C ASN A 226 15.17 2.06 -2.52
N VAL A 227 15.49 0.96 -3.20
CA VAL A 227 15.34 0.85 -4.64
C VAL A 227 14.71 -0.48 -5.03
N HIS A 228 13.66 -0.41 -5.83
CA HIS A 228 13.05 -1.57 -6.50
C HIS A 228 13.20 -1.46 -8.01
N CYS A 229 13.61 -2.54 -8.66
CA CYS A 229 13.77 -2.61 -10.10
C CYS A 229 13.15 -3.88 -10.66
N SER A 230 12.17 -3.72 -11.55
CA SER A 230 11.59 -4.77 -12.36
C SER A 230 11.85 -4.47 -13.83
N MET A 231 12.88 -5.08 -14.43
CA MET A 231 13.28 -4.89 -15.84
C MET A 231 14.13 -6.07 -16.31
N ARG A 232 14.63 -6.05 -17.55
CA ARG A 232 15.53 -7.09 -18.05
C ARG A 232 16.85 -7.11 -17.29
N TRP A 233 17.48 -8.27 -17.13
CA TRP A 233 18.68 -8.41 -16.29
C TRP A 233 19.84 -7.51 -16.74
N LYS A 234 20.02 -7.29 -18.05
CA LYS A 234 21.06 -6.40 -18.60
C LYS A 234 20.85 -4.95 -18.17
N ASP A 235 19.59 -4.51 -18.18
CA ASP A 235 19.21 -3.16 -17.78
C ASP A 235 19.33 -2.99 -16.27
N ILE A 236 18.94 -4.02 -15.49
CA ILE A 236 19.19 -4.04 -14.03
C ILE A 236 20.69 -3.86 -13.77
N TYR A 237 21.55 -4.62 -14.43
CA TYR A 237 22.99 -4.54 -14.21
C TYR A 237 23.56 -3.13 -14.50
N ASN A 238 23.18 -2.53 -15.64
CA ASN A 238 23.60 -1.17 -15.98
C ASN A 238 23.13 -0.15 -14.95
N PHE A 239 21.87 -0.26 -14.53
CA PHE A 239 21.29 0.58 -13.49
C PHE A 239 22.01 0.41 -12.15
N LEU A 240 22.30 -0.84 -11.75
CA LEU A 240 22.99 -1.17 -10.51
C LEU A 240 24.41 -0.61 -10.46
N LYS A 241 25.12 -0.59 -11.59
CA LYS A 241 26.45 0.04 -11.70
C LYS A 241 26.40 1.54 -11.44
N VAL A 242 25.37 2.22 -11.95
CA VAL A 242 25.14 3.65 -11.66
C VAL A 242 24.75 3.83 -10.19
N LEU A 243 23.89 2.96 -9.66
CA LEU A 243 23.44 3.01 -8.27
C LEU A 243 24.60 2.84 -7.28
N GLU A 244 25.55 1.93 -7.55
CA GLU A 244 26.73 1.70 -6.71
C GLU A 244 27.62 2.94 -6.60
N THR A 245 27.78 3.69 -7.69
CA THR A 245 28.58 4.92 -7.69
C THR A 245 27.87 6.08 -6.99
N ALA A 246 26.54 6.16 -7.12
CA ALA A 246 25.75 7.26 -6.57
C ALA A 246 25.36 7.06 -5.08
N HIS A 247 25.03 5.85 -4.66
CA HIS A 247 24.34 5.58 -3.39
C HIS A 247 24.95 4.43 -2.59
N ARG A 248 25.93 4.76 -1.74
CA ARG A 248 26.61 3.77 -0.88
C ARG A 248 25.86 3.43 0.42
N ARG A 249 24.80 4.17 0.76
CA ARG A 249 24.02 4.02 2.01
C ARG A 249 22.63 3.40 1.79
N LEU A 250 22.50 2.61 0.73
CA LEU A 250 21.25 1.93 0.43
C LEU A 250 20.91 0.94 1.55
N SER A 251 19.69 0.99 2.07
CA SER A 251 19.18 0.09 3.10
C SER A 251 18.29 -1.01 2.54
N GLY A 252 17.63 -0.75 1.41
CA GLY A 252 16.67 -1.65 0.78
C GLY A 252 16.94 -1.84 -0.71
N LEU A 253 17.03 -3.09 -1.15
CA LEU A 253 17.22 -3.45 -2.56
C LEU A 253 16.25 -4.56 -2.97
N SER A 254 15.48 -4.33 -4.04
CA SER A 254 14.51 -5.28 -4.57
C SER A 254 14.68 -5.44 -6.08
N LEU A 255 14.90 -6.66 -6.55
CA LEU A 255 15.29 -6.97 -7.93
C LEU A 255 14.39 -8.05 -8.53
N HIS A 256 13.73 -7.72 -9.64
CA HIS A 256 12.79 -8.58 -10.34
C HIS A 256 13.16 -8.66 -11.83
N PRO A 257 14.17 -9.46 -12.21
CA PRO A 257 14.50 -9.68 -13.62
C PRO A 257 13.31 -10.24 -14.41
N SER A 258 12.89 -9.55 -15.46
CA SER A 258 11.72 -9.93 -16.26
C SER A 258 11.96 -11.07 -17.25
N ASP A 259 13.22 -11.32 -17.61
CA ASP A 259 13.66 -12.26 -18.64
C ASP A 259 14.36 -13.52 -18.08
N GLY A 260 14.36 -13.68 -16.75
CA GLY A 260 14.48 -14.97 -16.04
C GLY A 260 15.64 -15.90 -16.40
N THR A 261 16.66 -15.43 -17.13
CA THR A 261 17.82 -16.23 -17.59
C THR A 261 19.02 -15.29 -17.80
N GLY A 262 19.75 -15.00 -16.74
CA GLY A 262 20.96 -14.17 -16.83
C GLY A 262 21.77 -14.19 -15.54
N GLU A 263 23.09 -14.15 -15.65
CA GLU A 263 23.97 -13.99 -14.50
C GLU A 263 23.91 -12.53 -14.03
N LEU A 264 23.09 -12.28 -13.01
CA LEU A 264 23.01 -10.96 -12.40
C LEU A 264 24.16 -10.77 -11.41
N ARG A 265 25.12 -9.91 -11.75
CA ARG A 265 26.16 -9.48 -10.81
C ARG A 265 25.64 -8.36 -9.92
N ILE A 266 25.43 -8.67 -8.64
CA ILE A 266 24.94 -7.69 -7.67
C ILE A 266 26.13 -6.89 -7.11
N PRO A 267 26.13 -5.55 -7.22
CA PRO A 267 27.22 -4.71 -6.73
C PRO A 267 27.49 -4.84 -5.23
N LYS A 268 28.59 -4.25 -4.75
CA LYS A 268 29.08 -4.42 -3.38
C LYS A 268 28.41 -3.46 -2.40
N PHE A 269 27.08 -3.43 -2.39
CA PHE A 269 26.32 -2.73 -1.34
C PHE A 269 26.59 -3.38 0.01
N LYS A 270 26.80 -2.55 1.02
CA LYS A 270 26.98 -2.93 2.43
C LYS A 270 25.85 -2.36 3.26
N HIS A 271 25.55 -3.02 4.38
CA HIS A 271 24.52 -2.60 5.34
C HIS A 271 23.10 -2.66 4.79
N ILE A 272 22.86 -3.54 3.81
CA ILE A 272 21.51 -3.80 3.31
C ILE A 272 20.73 -4.50 4.41
N THR A 273 19.57 -3.94 4.74
CA THR A 273 18.66 -4.43 5.79
C THR A 273 17.47 -5.17 5.19
N GLN A 274 17.05 -4.78 3.98
CA GLN A 274 15.92 -5.37 3.28
C GLN A 274 16.38 -5.78 1.89
N PHE A 275 16.29 -7.08 1.59
CA PHE A 275 16.67 -7.61 0.30
C PHE A 275 15.55 -8.44 -0.29
N ALA A 276 15.22 -8.17 -1.56
CA ALA A 276 14.23 -8.91 -2.31
C ALA A 276 14.78 -9.32 -3.68
N TYR A 277 14.59 -10.58 -4.04
CA TYR A 277 14.98 -11.14 -5.32
C TYR A 277 13.88 -12.06 -5.85
N CYS A 278 13.42 -11.84 -7.07
CA CYS A 278 12.41 -12.69 -7.71
C CYS A 278 12.84 -13.03 -9.14
N SER A 279 13.11 -14.30 -9.39
CA SER A 279 13.54 -14.81 -10.69
C SER A 279 12.83 -16.12 -11.04
N THR A 280 12.77 -16.42 -12.34
CA THR A 280 12.15 -17.65 -12.88
C THR A 280 13.19 -18.63 -13.44
N GLY A 281 14.48 -18.34 -13.26
CA GLY A 281 15.60 -19.12 -13.76
C GLY A 281 16.92 -18.35 -13.57
N ASP A 282 17.93 -19.02 -13.03
CA ASP A 282 19.29 -18.53 -12.76
C ASP A 282 19.96 -19.37 -11.66
N SER A 283 21.27 -19.21 -11.53
CA SER A 283 22.05 -19.79 -10.43
C SER A 283 21.92 -18.94 -9.16
N PRO A 284 21.78 -19.56 -7.97
CA PRO A 284 21.74 -18.84 -6.70
C PRO A 284 23.08 -18.25 -6.27
N ALA A 285 24.19 -18.54 -6.96
CA ALA A 285 25.55 -18.21 -6.51
C ALA A 285 25.75 -16.72 -6.19
N GLU A 286 25.40 -15.82 -7.12
CA GLU A 286 25.57 -14.37 -6.94
C GLU A 286 24.70 -13.80 -5.81
N VAL A 287 23.49 -14.33 -5.65
CA VAL A 287 22.61 -13.93 -4.54
C VAL A 287 23.15 -14.46 -3.21
N ASN A 288 23.62 -15.69 -3.16
CA ASN A 288 24.24 -16.28 -1.97
C ASN A 288 25.50 -15.51 -1.55
N ASP A 289 26.33 -15.11 -2.51
CA ASP A 289 27.50 -14.26 -2.28
C ASP A 289 27.11 -12.86 -1.79
N PHE A 290 25.98 -12.32 -2.25
CA PHE A 290 25.46 -11.05 -1.75
C PHE A 290 24.92 -11.17 -0.32
N LEU A 291 24.19 -12.24 -0.02
CA LEU A 291 23.61 -12.52 1.30
C LEU A 291 24.70 -12.76 2.35
N SER A 292 25.71 -13.57 2.03
CA SER A 292 26.83 -13.85 2.94
C SER A 292 27.58 -12.56 3.33
N ARG A 293 27.77 -11.64 2.37
CA ARG A 293 28.40 -10.32 2.62
C ARG A 293 27.57 -9.41 3.54
N ASN A 294 26.24 -9.55 3.53
CA ASN A 294 25.32 -8.70 4.30
C ASN A 294 24.64 -9.46 5.46
N GLN A 295 25.14 -10.64 5.81
CA GLN A 295 24.52 -11.57 6.75
C GLN A 295 24.24 -10.93 8.13
N GLY A 296 25.09 -10.01 8.58
CA GLY A 296 24.92 -9.29 9.87
C GLY A 296 23.92 -8.14 9.84
N SER A 297 23.61 -7.55 8.68
CA SER A 297 22.73 -6.38 8.57
C SER A 297 21.32 -6.69 8.09
N ILE A 298 21.14 -7.79 7.35
CA ILE A 298 19.84 -8.14 6.79
C ILE A 298 18.86 -8.47 7.93
N ARG A 299 17.64 -7.95 7.80
CA ARG A 299 16.49 -8.14 8.70
C ARG A 299 15.25 -8.63 7.96
N THR A 300 15.14 -8.31 6.66
CA THR A 300 14.03 -8.73 5.81
C THR A 300 14.59 -9.37 4.55
N ILE A 301 14.17 -10.61 4.29
CA ILE A 301 14.53 -11.37 3.09
C ILE A 301 13.27 -11.77 2.35
N HIS A 302 13.28 -11.55 1.05
CA HIS A 302 12.29 -12.04 0.11
C HIS A 302 13.00 -12.71 -1.07
N ILE A 303 12.98 -14.03 -1.16
CA ILE A 303 13.63 -14.76 -2.25
C ILE A 303 12.57 -15.61 -2.92
N GLN A 304 12.33 -15.37 -4.21
CA GLN A 304 11.38 -16.16 -4.98
C GLN A 304 12.02 -16.75 -6.22
N ASN A 305 12.30 -18.05 -6.14
CA ASN A 305 12.66 -18.89 -7.27
C ASN A 305 12.36 -20.36 -6.94
N LEU A 306 11.38 -20.94 -7.63
CA LEU A 306 10.92 -22.31 -7.36
C LEU A 306 12.05 -23.37 -7.43
N ASN A 307 13.06 -23.11 -8.26
CA ASN A 307 14.15 -24.06 -8.53
C ASN A 307 15.31 -23.96 -7.53
N TRP A 308 15.27 -23.00 -6.60
CA TRP A 308 16.34 -22.81 -5.63
C TRP A 308 16.08 -23.57 -4.33
N THR A 309 17.15 -24.06 -3.73
CA THR A 309 17.10 -24.61 -2.37
C THR A 309 17.17 -23.49 -1.34
N PHE A 310 16.58 -23.71 -0.16
CA PHE A 310 16.66 -22.73 0.91
C PHE A 310 18.12 -22.48 1.33
N PRO A 311 18.62 -21.23 1.29
CA PRO A 311 20.05 -20.94 1.48
C PRO A 311 20.39 -20.73 2.96
N SER A 312 20.24 -21.77 3.79
CA SER A 312 20.42 -21.71 5.26
C SER A 312 21.83 -21.30 5.70
N SER A 313 22.86 -21.65 4.91
CA SER A 313 24.26 -21.38 5.28
C SER A 313 24.70 -19.93 5.11
N VAL A 314 24.01 -19.15 4.27
CA VAL A 314 24.41 -17.77 3.93
C VAL A 314 23.52 -16.72 4.60
N ILE A 315 22.41 -17.13 5.21
CA ILE A 315 21.47 -16.26 5.91
C ILE A 315 21.67 -16.41 7.43
N SER A 316 21.73 -15.30 8.17
CA SER A 316 21.65 -15.35 9.63
C SER A 316 20.19 -15.20 10.05
N ILE A 317 19.54 -16.35 10.29
CA ILE A 317 18.14 -16.45 10.68
C ILE A 317 17.86 -15.65 11.97
N ARG A 318 18.82 -15.63 12.91
CA ARG A 318 18.73 -14.92 14.20
C ARG A 318 18.45 -13.44 14.10
N ASN A 319 18.87 -12.82 13.00
CA ASN A 319 18.69 -11.40 12.76
C ASN A 319 17.40 -11.10 11.99
N LEU A 320 16.70 -12.11 11.47
CA LEU A 320 15.54 -11.87 10.62
C LEU A 320 14.31 -11.51 11.45
N THR A 321 13.60 -10.51 10.95
CA THR A 321 12.24 -10.15 11.38
C THR A 321 11.21 -10.62 10.36
N HIS A 322 11.59 -10.70 9.08
CA HIS A 322 10.70 -11.07 7.98
C HIS A 322 11.44 -12.02 7.02
N LEU A 323 10.83 -13.17 6.76
CA LEU A 323 11.33 -14.17 5.81
C LEU A 323 10.20 -14.59 4.86
N ASP A 324 10.33 -14.26 3.57
CA ASP A 324 9.50 -14.78 2.48
C ASP A 324 10.38 -15.58 1.52
N PHE A 325 10.09 -16.86 1.39
CA PHE A 325 10.83 -17.78 0.53
C PHE A 325 9.88 -18.54 -0.39
N LEU A 326 10.12 -18.48 -1.69
CA LEU A 326 9.60 -19.41 -2.68
C LEU A 326 10.74 -20.27 -3.23
N GLY A 327 10.68 -21.59 -3.01
CA GLY A 327 11.71 -22.54 -3.49
C GLY A 327 11.50 -23.97 -2.99
N THR A 328 12.58 -24.74 -2.88
CA THR A 328 12.56 -26.16 -2.49
C THR A 328 13.30 -26.39 -1.17
N PHE A 329 12.74 -27.22 -0.31
CA PHE A 329 13.44 -27.78 0.86
C PHE A 329 13.86 -29.21 0.55
N ALA A 330 15.16 -29.42 0.38
CA ALA A 330 15.75 -30.71 0.04
C ALA A 330 15.52 -31.75 1.16
N ALA A 331 15.60 -33.04 0.82
CA ALA A 331 15.29 -34.15 1.73
C ALA A 331 16.14 -34.20 3.00
N ASP A 332 17.40 -33.77 2.92
CA ASP A 332 18.37 -33.69 4.01
C ASP A 332 18.39 -32.31 4.71
N SER A 333 17.53 -31.38 4.31
CA SER A 333 17.52 -30.02 4.81
C SER A 333 17.03 -29.94 6.27
N ARG A 334 17.85 -29.32 7.13
CA ARG A 334 17.47 -28.91 8.49
C ARG A 334 16.93 -27.48 8.56
N ALA A 335 16.76 -26.82 7.41
CA ALA A 335 16.45 -25.40 7.34
C ALA A 335 15.17 -25.02 8.10
N LEU A 336 14.13 -25.85 8.09
CA LEU A 336 12.90 -25.57 8.86
C LEU A 336 13.16 -25.61 10.38
N THR A 337 13.92 -26.60 10.86
CA THR A 337 14.34 -26.66 12.26
C THR A 337 15.18 -25.44 12.63
N ASP A 338 16.13 -25.05 11.77
CA ASP A 338 16.97 -23.87 11.99
C ASP A 338 16.12 -22.58 12.02
N ILE A 339 15.13 -22.44 11.13
CA ILE A 339 14.20 -21.30 11.11
C ILE A 339 13.44 -21.21 12.43
N LEU A 340 12.86 -22.32 12.89
CA LEU A 340 12.07 -22.34 14.14
C LEU A 340 12.96 -22.13 15.37
N THR A 341 14.15 -22.73 15.39
CA THR A 341 15.06 -22.68 16.55
C THR A 341 15.74 -21.32 16.67
N ASP A 342 16.28 -20.78 15.58
CA ASP A 342 17.08 -19.54 15.61
C ASP A 342 16.25 -18.29 15.30
N GLY A 343 15.04 -18.41 14.75
CA GLY A 343 14.21 -17.30 14.28
C GLY A 343 13.45 -16.51 15.35
N HIS A 344 13.98 -16.38 16.57
CA HIS A 344 13.24 -15.80 17.69
C HIS A 344 12.69 -14.39 17.46
N GLN A 345 13.29 -13.59 16.57
CA GLN A 345 12.86 -12.24 16.23
C GLN A 345 11.89 -12.16 15.03
N LEU A 346 11.53 -13.31 14.44
CA LEU A 346 10.64 -13.34 13.28
C LEU A 346 9.22 -12.88 13.67
N GLU A 347 8.78 -11.82 13.01
CA GLU A 347 7.40 -11.33 13.03
C GLU A 347 6.60 -11.89 11.86
N SER A 348 7.24 -12.15 10.71
CA SER A 348 6.59 -12.68 9.51
C SER A 348 7.38 -13.83 8.92
N LEU A 349 6.76 -15.01 8.82
CA LEU A 349 7.30 -16.20 8.17
C LEU A 349 6.39 -16.66 7.04
N ARG A 350 6.89 -16.58 5.80
CA ARG A 350 6.18 -17.00 4.59
C ARG A 350 6.99 -17.97 3.78
N LEU A 351 6.50 -19.20 3.71
CA LEU A 351 7.13 -20.29 3.00
C LEU A 351 6.19 -20.77 1.90
N LYS A 352 6.57 -20.53 0.65
CA LYS A 352 5.96 -21.15 -0.53
C LYS A 352 6.92 -22.19 -1.05
N CYS A 353 6.60 -23.47 -0.99
CA CYS A 353 7.66 -24.43 -1.26
C CYS A 353 7.22 -25.76 -1.85
N VAL A 354 8.23 -26.42 -2.42
CA VAL A 354 8.24 -27.86 -2.65
C VAL A 354 8.96 -28.51 -1.46
N LEU A 355 8.26 -29.40 -0.74
CA LEU A 355 8.85 -30.11 0.40
C LEU A 355 9.36 -31.49 -0.02
N GLU A 356 10.66 -31.72 0.11
CA GLU A 356 11.28 -33.03 -0.05
C GLU A 356 11.72 -33.66 1.28
N CYS A 357 11.51 -32.97 2.41
CA CYS A 357 11.79 -33.45 3.76
C CYS A 357 10.51 -33.63 4.61
N SER A 358 10.63 -34.32 5.75
CA SER A 358 9.56 -34.44 6.75
C SER A 358 9.61 -33.23 7.68
N ALA A 359 8.67 -32.30 7.50
CA ALA A 359 8.66 -31.02 8.19
C ALA A 359 7.90 -31.06 9.54
N SER A 360 7.03 -32.05 9.74
CA SER A 360 6.27 -32.23 10.99
C SER A 360 7.14 -32.25 12.24
N ILE A 361 8.25 -32.99 12.20
CA ILE A 361 9.21 -33.12 13.31
C ILE A 361 9.71 -31.75 13.78
N ALA A 362 10.06 -30.87 12.82
CA ALA A 362 10.56 -29.53 13.15
C ALA A 362 9.52 -28.71 13.93
N PHE A 363 8.24 -28.79 13.57
CA PHE A 363 7.15 -28.10 14.27
C PHE A 363 6.85 -28.74 15.64
N ARG A 364 6.85 -30.08 15.73
CA ARG A 364 6.62 -30.81 17.00
C ARG A 364 7.68 -30.48 18.04
N ASP A 365 8.94 -30.41 17.64
CA ASP A 365 10.05 -30.13 18.55
C ASP A 365 10.08 -28.66 18.99
N ASN A 366 9.40 -27.76 18.27
CA ASN A 366 9.51 -26.31 18.43
C ASN A 366 8.14 -25.60 18.60
N LEU A 367 7.24 -26.15 19.41
CA LEU A 367 5.88 -25.61 19.60
C LEU A 367 5.85 -24.13 20.00
N ASN A 368 6.76 -23.72 20.88
CA ASN A 368 6.85 -22.36 21.43
C ASN A 368 7.83 -21.45 20.67
N ALA A 369 8.34 -21.88 19.50
CA ALA A 369 9.24 -21.07 18.70
C ALA A 369 8.56 -19.80 18.15
N LEU A 370 9.36 -18.83 17.69
CA LEU A 370 8.87 -17.60 17.05
C LEU A 370 7.84 -16.83 17.91
N PRO A 371 8.20 -16.35 19.12
CA PRO A 371 7.25 -15.75 20.06
C PRO A 371 6.61 -14.44 19.55
N PHE A 372 7.24 -13.74 18.60
CA PHE A 372 6.74 -12.47 18.04
C PHE A 372 6.02 -12.64 16.70
N LEU A 373 5.70 -13.87 16.32
CA LEU A 373 5.10 -14.18 15.02
C LEU A 373 3.69 -13.59 14.90
N LYS A 374 3.53 -12.64 13.98
CA LYS A 374 2.27 -11.99 13.62
C LYS A 374 1.71 -12.52 12.30
N ASP A 375 2.59 -12.87 11.37
CA ASP A 375 2.19 -13.35 10.04
C ASP A 375 2.81 -14.73 9.76
N PHE A 376 1.97 -15.73 9.52
CA PHE A 376 2.40 -17.09 9.19
C PHE A 376 1.79 -17.58 7.88
N SER A 377 2.63 -18.05 6.96
CA SER A 377 2.20 -18.65 5.70
C SER A 377 2.98 -19.91 5.40
N LEU A 378 2.27 -21.01 5.19
CA LEU A 378 2.78 -22.19 4.52
C LEU A 378 1.93 -22.51 3.30
N SER A 379 2.56 -22.44 2.12
CA SER A 379 1.93 -22.71 0.84
C SER A 379 2.69 -23.79 0.09
N LEU A 380 2.09 -24.97 -0.02
CA LEU A 380 2.71 -26.12 -0.67
C LEU A 380 2.41 -26.11 -2.17
N MET A 381 3.45 -25.92 -2.97
CA MET A 381 3.39 -26.02 -4.43
C MET A 381 3.60 -27.44 -4.91
N GLY A 382 4.32 -28.24 -4.12
CA GLY A 382 4.58 -29.64 -4.39
C GLY A 382 5.17 -30.32 -3.15
N TYR A 383 5.26 -31.64 -3.20
CA TYR A 383 5.83 -32.43 -2.13
C TYR A 383 6.30 -33.78 -2.66
N ARG A 384 7.34 -34.35 -2.06
CA ARG A 384 7.88 -35.68 -2.40
C ARG A 384 7.84 -36.67 -1.24
N VAL A 385 7.43 -36.23 -0.05
CA VAL A 385 7.40 -37.05 1.17
C VAL A 385 5.96 -37.30 1.64
N ASN A 386 5.75 -38.47 2.27
CA ASN A 386 4.53 -38.76 3.02
C ASN A 386 4.68 -38.27 4.45
N ASP A 387 4.15 -37.10 4.75
CA ASP A 387 4.21 -36.51 6.09
C ASP A 387 2.79 -36.22 6.58
N SER A 388 2.08 -37.28 6.99
CA SER A 388 0.69 -37.18 7.43
C SER A 388 0.50 -36.42 8.74
N ASP A 389 1.59 -36.11 9.46
CA ASP A 389 1.57 -35.31 10.68
C ASP A 389 1.93 -33.84 10.43
N LEU A 390 2.19 -33.42 9.18
CA LEU A 390 2.62 -32.05 8.88
C LEU A 390 1.61 -31.01 9.35
N PHE A 391 0.37 -31.05 8.85
CA PHE A 391 -0.64 -30.07 9.24
C PHE A 391 -1.17 -30.23 10.66
N PRO A 392 -1.29 -31.44 11.23
CA PRO A 392 -1.54 -31.61 12.65
C PRO A 392 -0.44 -30.97 13.52
N ALA A 393 0.84 -31.14 13.18
CA ALA A 393 1.96 -30.50 13.88
C ALA A 393 1.93 -28.97 13.75
N ILE A 394 1.62 -28.43 12.57
CA ILE A 394 1.45 -26.99 12.36
C ILE A 394 0.27 -26.45 13.17
N SER A 395 -0.84 -27.19 13.24
CA SER A 395 -2.02 -26.79 14.01
C SER A 395 -1.72 -26.73 15.50
N GLU A 396 -0.92 -27.67 16.02
CA GLU A 396 -0.43 -27.62 17.41
C GLU A 396 0.51 -26.42 17.62
N PHE A 397 1.46 -26.20 16.70
CA PHE A 397 2.37 -25.07 16.74
C PHE A 397 1.64 -23.70 16.74
N LEU A 398 0.53 -23.58 16.01
CA LEU A 398 -0.25 -22.36 15.93
C LEU A 398 -1.19 -22.15 17.13
N ARG A 399 -1.50 -23.22 17.89
CA ARG A 399 -2.48 -23.16 18.97
C ARG A 399 -2.08 -22.14 20.03
N GLY A 400 -3.02 -21.24 20.35
CA GLY A 400 -2.82 -20.23 21.40
C GLY A 400 -1.95 -19.03 21.00
N ARG A 401 -1.58 -18.89 19.73
CA ARG A 401 -0.88 -17.70 19.21
C ARG A 401 -1.85 -16.54 19.00
N VAL A 402 -2.17 -15.86 20.11
CA VAL A 402 -3.13 -14.75 20.11
C VAL A 402 -2.67 -13.53 19.33
N ASP A 403 -1.36 -13.34 19.13
CA ASP A 403 -0.81 -12.18 18.40
C ASP A 403 -0.77 -12.38 16.88
N LEU A 404 -1.24 -13.53 16.37
CA LEU A 404 -1.27 -13.81 14.94
C LEU A 404 -2.36 -13.00 14.24
N HIS A 405 -1.98 -12.21 13.23
CA HIS A 405 -2.87 -11.36 12.44
C HIS A 405 -3.14 -11.92 11.04
N MET A 406 -2.16 -12.60 10.43
CA MET A 406 -2.30 -13.17 9.10
C MET A 406 -1.93 -14.65 9.08
N LEU A 407 -2.83 -15.48 8.56
CA LEU A 407 -2.62 -16.92 8.41
C LEU A 407 -2.89 -17.34 6.96
N GLN A 408 -1.90 -17.99 6.34
CA GLN A 408 -2.07 -18.66 5.06
C GLN A 408 -1.67 -20.13 5.14
N LEU A 409 -2.60 -21.05 4.86
CA LEU A 409 -2.36 -22.50 4.84
C LEU A 409 -2.94 -23.09 3.55
N THR A 410 -2.08 -23.37 2.56
CA THR A 410 -2.55 -23.91 1.27
C THR A 410 -1.89 -25.23 0.93
N VAL A 411 -2.70 -26.18 0.50
CA VAL A 411 -2.30 -27.53 0.06
C VAL A 411 -2.72 -27.71 -1.40
N PRO A 412 -1.98 -28.51 -2.21
CA PRO A 412 -2.43 -28.88 -3.55
C PRO A 412 -3.85 -29.46 -3.51
N SER A 413 -4.70 -29.07 -4.47
CA SER A 413 -6.13 -29.40 -4.52
C SER A 413 -6.47 -30.89 -4.66
N ALA A 414 -5.47 -31.72 -4.94
CA ALA A 414 -5.64 -33.15 -5.10
C ALA A 414 -5.97 -33.83 -3.76
N GLU A 415 -7.01 -34.67 -3.76
CA GLU A 415 -7.50 -35.31 -2.53
C GLU A 415 -6.48 -36.23 -1.85
N TYR A 416 -5.69 -36.95 -2.66
CA TYR A 416 -4.60 -37.76 -2.12
C TYR A 416 -3.52 -36.91 -1.41
N ALA A 417 -3.37 -35.63 -1.76
CA ALA A 417 -2.43 -34.73 -1.11
C ALA A 417 -2.90 -34.37 0.31
N HIS A 418 -4.20 -34.13 0.48
CA HIS A 418 -4.78 -33.86 1.79
C HIS A 418 -4.49 -35.02 2.76
N LYS A 419 -4.78 -36.26 2.34
CA LYS A 419 -4.51 -37.45 3.16
C LYS A 419 -3.02 -37.66 3.46
N ARG A 420 -2.14 -37.44 2.46
CA ARG A 420 -0.69 -37.65 2.61
C ARG A 420 -0.01 -36.60 3.50
N LEU A 421 -0.63 -35.44 3.69
CA LEU A 421 -0.10 -34.32 4.46
C LEU A 421 -0.85 -34.09 5.79
N GLY A 422 -1.91 -34.86 6.05
CA GLY A 422 -2.77 -34.69 7.23
C GLY A 422 -3.64 -33.43 7.19
N TYR A 423 -4.02 -32.96 6.01
CA TYR A 423 -4.90 -31.79 5.87
C TYR A 423 -6.37 -32.19 5.98
N ASP A 424 -6.91 -32.12 7.19
CA ASP A 424 -8.27 -32.51 7.54
C ASP A 424 -9.02 -31.38 8.29
N ALA A 425 -10.23 -31.67 8.76
CA ALA A 425 -11.05 -30.79 9.56
C ALA A 425 -10.37 -30.20 10.79
N ASN A 426 -9.47 -30.96 11.43
CA ASN A 426 -8.81 -30.58 12.67
C ASN A 426 -7.87 -29.39 12.46
N VAL A 427 -7.35 -29.22 11.24
CA VAL A 427 -6.52 -28.07 10.87
C VAL A 427 -7.26 -26.76 11.07
N TRP A 428 -8.56 -26.73 10.75
CA TRP A 428 -9.40 -25.55 10.99
C TRP A 428 -9.86 -25.43 12.45
N GLY A 429 -9.78 -26.53 13.22
CA GLY A 429 -10.09 -26.53 14.65
C GLY A 429 -9.19 -25.64 15.50
N VAL A 430 -8.01 -25.24 15.00
CA VAL A 430 -7.13 -24.27 15.69
C VAL A 430 -7.61 -22.83 15.56
N LEU A 431 -8.35 -22.51 14.50
CA LEU A 431 -8.70 -21.14 14.14
C LEU A 431 -9.38 -20.37 15.28
N PRO A 432 -10.33 -20.93 16.05
CA PRO A 432 -10.95 -20.22 17.17
C PRO A 432 -9.98 -19.73 18.25
N SER A 433 -8.78 -20.32 18.37
CA SER A 433 -7.75 -19.88 19.33
C SER A 433 -6.98 -18.63 18.86
N LEU A 434 -7.09 -18.26 17.58
CA LEU A 434 -6.39 -17.15 16.95
C LEU A 434 -7.24 -15.88 17.00
N VAL A 435 -7.46 -15.36 18.21
CA VAL A 435 -8.46 -14.32 18.49
C VAL A 435 -8.22 -12.96 17.82
N ASN A 436 -6.97 -12.64 17.46
CA ASN A 436 -6.63 -11.39 16.76
C ASN A 436 -6.36 -11.60 15.26
N LEU A 437 -6.77 -12.73 14.70
CA LEU A 437 -6.62 -13.02 13.28
C LEU A 437 -7.48 -12.07 12.45
N ARG A 438 -6.85 -11.31 11.55
CA ARG A 438 -7.51 -10.33 10.66
C ARG A 438 -7.64 -10.86 9.24
N SER A 439 -6.69 -11.68 8.81
CA SER A 439 -6.62 -12.20 7.43
C SER A 439 -6.38 -13.70 7.43
N LEU A 440 -7.28 -14.44 6.78
CA LEU A 440 -7.22 -15.89 6.64
C LEU A 440 -7.24 -16.28 5.16
N SER A 441 -6.25 -17.08 4.74
CA SER A 441 -6.15 -17.62 3.39
C SER A 441 -5.90 -19.12 3.47
N ALA A 442 -6.93 -19.95 3.28
CA ALA A 442 -6.80 -21.38 3.52
C ALA A 442 -7.52 -22.26 2.49
N THR A 443 -6.96 -23.45 2.24
CA THR A 443 -7.68 -24.51 1.53
C THR A 443 -8.85 -24.98 2.39
N LEU A 444 -10.04 -25.10 1.80
CA LEU A 444 -11.18 -25.62 2.53
C LEU A 444 -11.05 -27.15 2.68
N PRO A 445 -11.10 -27.71 3.91
CA PRO A 445 -11.10 -29.16 4.10
C PRO A 445 -12.37 -29.77 3.52
N LYS A 446 -12.23 -30.92 2.84
CA LYS A 446 -13.35 -31.60 2.18
C LYS A 446 -14.27 -32.35 3.15
N ASP A 447 -13.77 -32.63 4.34
CA ASP A 447 -14.40 -33.38 5.43
C ASP A 447 -15.14 -32.49 6.43
N VAL A 448 -15.15 -31.16 6.21
CA VAL A 448 -15.92 -30.21 7.03
C VAL A 448 -17.11 -29.70 6.24
N ALA A 449 -18.30 -29.74 6.86
CA ALA A 449 -19.47 -29.08 6.29
C ALA A 449 -19.23 -27.58 6.16
N ALA A 450 -19.52 -27.01 4.98
CA ALA A 450 -19.27 -25.61 4.63
C ALA A 450 -19.73 -24.61 5.71
N ALA A 451 -20.94 -24.83 6.25
CA ALA A 451 -21.48 -24.02 7.34
C ALA A 451 -20.58 -24.03 8.57
N VAL A 452 -20.16 -25.22 9.03
CA VAL A 452 -19.30 -25.41 10.20
C VAL A 452 -17.92 -24.79 9.99
N ALA A 453 -17.36 -24.91 8.79
CA ALA A 453 -16.07 -24.33 8.47
C ALA A 453 -16.05 -22.82 8.74
N MET A 454 -17.10 -22.10 8.34
CA MET A 454 -17.20 -20.66 8.59
C MET A 454 -17.39 -20.32 10.07
N TRP A 455 -18.09 -21.16 10.84
CA TRP A 455 -18.20 -20.98 12.30
C TRP A 455 -16.85 -21.08 13.03
N LEU A 456 -15.89 -21.82 12.46
CA LEU A 456 -14.53 -21.92 13.02
C LEU A 456 -13.67 -20.68 12.72
N VAL A 457 -14.04 -19.88 11.72
CA VAL A 457 -13.30 -18.66 11.36
C VAL A 457 -13.50 -17.60 12.46
N PRO A 458 -12.43 -16.99 13.01
CA PRO A 458 -12.54 -15.98 14.05
C PRO A 458 -13.38 -14.79 13.61
N ARG A 459 -14.18 -14.27 14.54
CA ARG A 459 -15.06 -13.11 14.29
C ARG A 459 -14.31 -11.82 14.00
N SER A 460 -13.00 -11.77 14.30
CA SER A 460 -12.09 -10.67 14.01
C SER A 460 -11.63 -10.62 12.53
N VAL A 461 -11.84 -11.69 11.77
CA VAL A 461 -11.37 -11.78 10.37
C VAL A 461 -12.11 -10.76 9.51
N GLN A 462 -11.34 -9.95 8.80
CA GLN A 462 -11.81 -8.93 7.85
C GLN A 462 -11.53 -9.32 6.41
N SER A 463 -10.53 -10.17 6.18
CA SER A 463 -10.14 -10.69 4.88
C SER A 463 -10.14 -12.22 4.89
N LEU A 464 -10.95 -12.81 4.03
CA LEU A 464 -11.01 -14.27 3.84
C LEU A 464 -10.62 -14.60 2.40
N THR A 465 -9.73 -15.55 2.19
CA THR A 465 -9.44 -16.13 0.88
C THR A 465 -9.64 -17.63 0.93
N LEU A 466 -10.53 -18.13 0.08
CA LEU A 466 -10.83 -19.55 -0.03
C LEU A 466 -10.12 -20.14 -1.24
N HIS A 467 -9.41 -21.25 -1.02
CA HIS A 467 -8.75 -22.03 -2.07
C HIS A 467 -9.52 -23.32 -2.32
N SER A 468 -9.51 -23.77 -3.58
CA SER A 468 -10.10 -25.05 -4.02
C SER A 468 -11.60 -25.18 -3.72
N LEU A 469 -12.41 -24.23 -4.21
CA LEU A 469 -13.86 -24.32 -4.14
C LEU A 469 -14.40 -25.51 -4.96
N PRO A 470 -15.57 -26.07 -4.59
CA PRO A 470 -16.16 -27.18 -5.34
C PRO A 470 -16.53 -26.74 -6.77
N SER A 471 -16.30 -27.63 -7.73
CA SER A 471 -16.57 -27.41 -9.17
C SER A 471 -18.06 -27.53 -9.57
N GLY A 472 -18.97 -27.53 -8.59
CA GLY A 472 -20.41 -27.69 -8.78
C GLY A 472 -21.21 -26.38 -8.67
N ASP A 473 -22.41 -26.46 -8.09
CA ASP A 473 -23.25 -25.29 -7.83
C ASP A 473 -22.65 -24.39 -6.75
N LEU A 474 -21.84 -23.42 -7.20
CA LEU A 474 -21.17 -22.46 -6.34
C LEU A 474 -22.17 -21.61 -5.54
N ILE A 475 -23.35 -21.31 -6.09
CA ILE A 475 -24.34 -20.47 -5.42
C ILE A 475 -24.91 -21.20 -4.20
N SER A 476 -25.36 -22.44 -4.38
CA SER A 476 -25.83 -23.27 -3.26
C SER A 476 -24.73 -23.45 -2.21
N PHE A 477 -23.48 -23.63 -2.65
CA PHE A 477 -22.34 -23.76 -1.75
C PHE A 477 -22.10 -22.50 -0.92
N VAL A 478 -22.05 -21.30 -1.53
CA VAL A 478 -21.80 -20.06 -0.77
C VAL A 478 -22.98 -19.68 0.13
N GLN A 479 -24.21 -20.06 -0.22
CA GLN A 479 -25.36 -19.90 0.68
C GLN A 479 -25.20 -20.72 1.97
N GLN A 480 -24.56 -21.89 1.91
CA GLN A 480 -24.26 -22.71 3.09
C GLN A 480 -23.17 -22.08 3.98
N LEU A 481 -22.27 -21.26 3.43
CA LEU A 481 -21.24 -20.55 4.19
C LEU A 481 -21.84 -19.42 5.06
N ARG A 482 -22.92 -18.79 4.57
CA ARG A 482 -23.50 -17.56 5.12
C ARG A 482 -23.76 -17.57 6.63
N PRO A 483 -24.33 -18.62 7.25
CA PRO A 483 -24.66 -18.60 8.68
C PRO A 483 -23.42 -18.45 9.59
N GLY A 484 -22.26 -18.88 9.12
CA GLY A 484 -21.02 -18.85 9.90
C GLY A 484 -20.13 -17.64 9.61
N LEU A 485 -20.45 -16.77 8.64
CA LEU A 485 -19.51 -15.74 8.19
C LEU A 485 -19.12 -14.74 9.29
N PRO A 486 -17.85 -14.30 9.35
CA PRO A 486 -17.44 -13.22 10.24
C PRO A 486 -18.20 -11.91 9.94
N PRO A 487 -18.77 -11.23 10.94
CA PRO A 487 -19.53 -10.00 10.74
C PRO A 487 -18.65 -8.82 10.28
N SER A 488 -17.34 -8.87 10.58
CA SER A 488 -16.36 -7.86 10.16
C SER A 488 -15.79 -8.08 8.77
N LEU A 489 -16.28 -9.08 8.03
CA LEU A 489 -15.73 -9.43 6.72
C LEU A 489 -15.97 -8.31 5.70
N LYS A 490 -14.86 -7.76 5.18
CA LYS A 490 -14.83 -6.70 4.17
C LYS A 490 -14.26 -7.17 2.83
N PHE A 491 -13.43 -8.20 2.85
CA PHE A 491 -12.75 -8.74 1.66
C PHE A 491 -13.00 -10.24 1.51
N ILE A 492 -13.30 -10.68 0.28
CA ILE A 492 -13.35 -12.11 -0.09
C ILE A 492 -12.47 -12.39 -1.30
N GLY A 493 -11.59 -13.38 -1.17
CA GLY A 493 -10.74 -13.88 -2.24
C GLY A 493 -11.14 -15.29 -2.67
N PHE A 494 -11.15 -15.51 -3.98
CA PHE A 494 -11.38 -16.79 -4.60
C PHE A 494 -10.15 -17.15 -5.41
N ALA A 495 -9.38 -18.12 -4.92
CA ALA A 495 -8.17 -18.58 -5.58
C ALA A 495 -8.41 -19.93 -6.27
N GLN A 496 -7.79 -20.13 -7.44
CA GLN A 496 -7.89 -21.36 -8.23
C GLN A 496 -9.34 -21.74 -8.59
N THR A 497 -10.22 -20.74 -8.72
CA THR A 497 -11.64 -20.90 -8.97
C THR A 497 -12.11 -19.86 -9.98
N ARG A 498 -12.72 -20.32 -11.07
CA ARG A 498 -13.39 -19.44 -12.02
C ARG A 498 -14.81 -19.14 -11.55
N ILE A 499 -15.17 -17.88 -11.49
CA ILE A 499 -16.51 -17.43 -11.11
C ILE A 499 -17.16 -16.77 -12.31
N ALA A 500 -18.24 -17.37 -12.80
CA ALA A 500 -18.97 -16.86 -13.97
C ALA A 500 -19.85 -15.65 -13.62
N ASP A 501 -20.50 -15.67 -12.45
CA ASP A 501 -21.43 -14.63 -11.99
C ASP A 501 -21.02 -14.15 -10.59
N LEU A 502 -19.99 -13.31 -10.55
CA LEU A 502 -19.44 -12.77 -9.30
C LEU A 502 -20.47 -11.94 -8.52
N PRO A 503 -21.26 -11.03 -9.14
CA PRO A 503 -22.29 -10.28 -8.42
C PRO A 503 -23.25 -11.17 -7.65
N LYS A 504 -23.75 -12.24 -8.28
CA LYS A 504 -24.69 -13.17 -7.64
C LYS A 504 -24.04 -13.98 -6.50
N VAL A 505 -22.78 -14.38 -6.66
CA VAL A 505 -22.02 -15.04 -5.59
C VAL A 505 -21.88 -14.14 -4.36
N ILE A 506 -21.55 -12.86 -4.58
CA ILE A 506 -21.43 -11.87 -3.50
C ILE A 506 -22.78 -11.58 -2.85
N GLU A 507 -23.85 -11.43 -3.64
CA GLU A 507 -25.19 -11.17 -3.13
C GLU A 507 -25.69 -12.30 -2.22
N GLN A 508 -25.53 -13.55 -2.67
CA GLN A 508 -26.07 -14.70 -1.97
C GLN A 508 -25.18 -15.17 -0.82
N GLY A 509 -23.86 -15.06 -0.97
CA GLY A 509 -22.87 -15.54 -0.02
C GLY A 509 -22.33 -14.47 0.91
N PHE A 510 -21.95 -13.30 0.39
CA PHE A 510 -21.05 -12.34 1.06
C PHE A 510 -21.56 -10.89 1.04
N PRO A 511 -22.75 -10.60 1.57
CA PRO A 511 -23.42 -9.31 1.38
C PRO A 511 -22.75 -8.11 2.09
N THR A 512 -21.80 -8.36 3.01
CA THR A 512 -21.07 -7.33 3.77
C THR A 512 -19.76 -6.91 3.10
N VAL A 513 -19.31 -7.67 2.10
CA VAL A 513 -18.01 -7.46 1.45
C VAL A 513 -18.04 -6.20 0.59
N ARG A 514 -16.93 -5.44 0.65
CA ARG A 514 -16.68 -4.25 -0.16
C ARG A 514 -15.76 -4.54 -1.35
N LEU A 515 -14.93 -5.57 -1.23
CA LEU A 515 -13.95 -5.93 -2.24
C LEU A 515 -13.87 -7.44 -2.43
N ALA A 516 -13.93 -7.87 -3.69
CA ALA A 516 -13.73 -9.25 -4.08
C ALA A 516 -12.47 -9.41 -4.90
N ARG A 517 -11.81 -10.57 -4.80
CA ARG A 517 -10.70 -10.97 -5.67
C ARG A 517 -11.01 -12.31 -6.29
N VAL A 518 -10.84 -12.42 -7.60
CA VAL A 518 -10.94 -13.68 -8.35
C VAL A 518 -9.61 -13.89 -9.07
N GLU A 519 -8.89 -14.93 -8.68
CA GLU A 519 -7.50 -15.17 -9.11
C GLU A 519 -6.58 -13.98 -8.83
N ASP A 520 -6.25 -13.17 -9.85
CA ASP A 520 -5.38 -11.99 -9.74
C ASP A 520 -6.14 -10.68 -9.97
N ASP A 521 -7.44 -10.75 -10.27
CA ASP A 521 -8.27 -9.60 -10.60
C ASP A 521 -9.08 -9.16 -9.37
N TYR A 522 -9.13 -7.84 -9.16
CA TYR A 522 -9.83 -7.20 -8.04
C TYR A 522 -11.11 -6.54 -8.52
N PHE A 523 -12.15 -6.61 -7.70
CA PHE A 523 -13.48 -6.09 -8.00
C PHE A 523 -14.01 -5.28 -6.82
N THR A 524 -14.32 -4.00 -7.05
CA THR A 524 -15.10 -3.21 -6.08
C THR A 524 -16.54 -3.70 -6.10
N VAL A 525 -17.10 -3.96 -4.92
CA VAL A 525 -18.51 -4.30 -4.75
C VAL A 525 -19.29 -3.01 -4.51
N THR A 526 -20.24 -2.71 -5.40
CA THR A 526 -21.13 -1.56 -5.28
C THR A 526 -22.55 -2.04 -5.04
N LYS A 527 -23.35 -1.22 -4.34
CA LYS A 527 -24.79 -1.46 -4.17
C LYS A 527 -25.52 -0.32 -4.85
N ASP A 528 -26.46 -0.64 -5.73
CA ASP A 528 -27.30 0.36 -6.36
C ASP A 528 -28.38 0.88 -5.38
N MET A 529 -29.18 1.86 -5.84
CA MET A 529 -30.27 2.42 -5.03
C MET A 529 -31.38 1.40 -4.72
N ASN A 530 -31.47 0.32 -5.51
CA ASN A 530 -32.44 -0.76 -5.32
C ASN A 530 -31.89 -1.88 -4.42
N GLY A 531 -30.64 -1.75 -3.94
CA GLY A 531 -29.94 -2.74 -3.14
C GLY A 531 -29.31 -3.89 -3.93
N ALA A 532 -29.39 -3.89 -5.26
CA ALA A 532 -28.75 -4.88 -6.11
C ALA A 532 -27.23 -4.70 -6.10
N ILE A 533 -26.52 -5.82 -6.09
CA ILE A 533 -25.05 -5.83 -6.04
C ILE A 533 -24.48 -5.73 -7.45
N GLY A 534 -23.63 -4.72 -7.67
CA GLY A 534 -22.77 -4.58 -8.82
C GLY A 534 -21.31 -4.86 -8.48
N THR A 535 -20.50 -5.17 -9.50
CA THR A 535 -19.04 -5.33 -9.36
C THR A 535 -18.31 -4.56 -10.44
N GLU A 536 -17.28 -3.81 -10.06
CA GLU A 536 -16.42 -3.06 -10.97
C GLU A 536 -14.98 -3.60 -10.91
N GLU A 537 -14.49 -4.15 -12.03
CA GLU A 537 -13.11 -4.64 -12.14
C GLU A 537 -12.10 -3.49 -12.08
N TRP A 538 -11.02 -3.70 -11.34
CA TRP A 538 -9.93 -2.73 -11.26
C TRP A 538 -9.07 -2.76 -12.53
N PRO A 539 -8.64 -1.59 -13.05
CA PRO A 539 -7.69 -1.55 -14.16
C PRO A 539 -6.39 -2.29 -13.82
N LYS A 540 -5.85 -3.08 -14.76
CA LYS A 540 -4.67 -3.93 -14.52
C LYS A 540 -3.44 -3.16 -14.00
N GLY A 541 -3.21 -1.94 -14.48
CA GLY A 541 -2.12 -1.08 -13.98
C GLY A 541 -2.28 -0.71 -12.50
N ARG A 542 -3.51 -0.54 -12.03
CA ARG A 542 -3.83 -0.28 -10.62
C ARG A 542 -3.49 -1.48 -9.75
N THR A 543 -3.99 -2.65 -10.14
CA THR A 543 -3.75 -3.92 -9.44
C THR A 543 -2.26 -4.26 -9.36
N ARG A 544 -1.52 -4.06 -10.45
CA ARG A 544 -0.11 -4.49 -10.52
C ARG A 544 0.85 -3.64 -9.70
N TYR A 545 0.64 -2.33 -9.65
CA TYR A 545 1.63 -1.39 -9.10
C TYR A 545 1.18 -0.66 -7.83
N ASN A 546 -0.14 -0.54 -7.64
CA ASN A 546 -0.75 0.32 -6.62
C ASN A 546 -1.88 -0.39 -5.85
N SER A 547 -1.96 -1.73 -5.84
CA SER A 547 -3.02 -2.47 -5.13
C SER A 547 -3.15 -2.00 -3.68
N LYS A 548 -2.04 -1.93 -2.95
CA LYS A 548 -2.03 -1.53 -1.54
C LYS A 548 -2.64 -0.16 -1.24
N ASP A 549 -2.27 0.87 -2.01
CA ASP A 549 -2.85 2.23 -1.88
C ASP A 549 -4.38 2.18 -2.05
N TRP A 550 -4.89 1.26 -2.88
CA TRP A 550 -6.31 1.10 -3.15
C TRP A 550 -7.01 0.24 -2.10
N LEU A 551 -6.38 -0.83 -1.64
CA LEU A 551 -6.88 -1.66 -0.55
C LEU A 551 -7.11 -0.85 0.73
N GLU A 552 -6.18 0.06 1.05
CA GLU A 552 -6.32 1.03 2.15
C GLU A 552 -7.55 1.93 1.97
N CYS A 553 -7.91 2.32 0.74
CA CYS A 553 -9.11 3.12 0.49
C CYS A 553 -10.43 2.38 0.77
N TYR A 554 -10.39 1.06 0.91
CA TYR A 554 -11.56 0.21 1.21
C TYR A 554 -11.47 -0.44 2.60
N ASP A 555 -10.52 -0.01 3.44
CA ASP A 555 -10.19 -0.61 4.74
C ASP A 555 -9.87 -2.12 4.62
N CYS A 556 -9.18 -2.51 3.55
CA CYS A 556 -8.81 -3.88 3.20
C CYS A 556 -7.29 -4.08 3.12
N GLU A 557 -6.49 -3.22 3.74
CA GLU A 557 -5.02 -3.27 3.70
C GLU A 557 -4.43 -4.59 4.25
N ASP A 558 -5.15 -5.25 5.16
CA ASP A 558 -4.78 -6.54 5.75
C ASP A 558 -5.01 -7.73 4.79
N CYS A 559 -5.59 -7.53 3.60
CA CYS A 559 -5.89 -8.64 2.70
C CYS A 559 -4.70 -9.12 1.87
N GLU A 560 -3.69 -8.25 1.67
CA GLU A 560 -2.49 -8.59 0.93
C GLU A 560 -1.27 -8.70 1.84
N TRP A 561 -0.48 -9.74 1.58
CA TRP A 561 0.88 -9.82 2.10
C TRP A 561 1.71 -8.66 1.58
N ARG A 562 2.67 -8.24 2.40
CA ARG A 562 3.61 -7.19 2.04
C ARG A 562 4.32 -7.51 0.72
N ASN A 563 4.25 -6.57 -0.22
CA ASN A 563 4.89 -6.73 -1.53
C ASN A 563 6.43 -6.58 -1.41
N PRO A 564 7.22 -7.28 -2.22
CA PRO A 564 8.70 -7.15 -2.21
C PRO A 564 9.22 -5.75 -2.56
N SER A 565 8.36 -4.92 -3.16
CA SER A 565 8.65 -3.51 -3.46
C SER A 565 8.23 -2.55 -2.33
N ASP A 566 7.61 -3.05 -1.26
CA ASP A 566 7.20 -2.28 -0.10
C ASP A 566 8.26 -2.35 1.01
N PHE A 567 9.15 -1.37 0.98
CA PHE A 567 10.17 -1.19 2.01
C PHE A 567 9.58 -0.58 3.29
N SER A 568 10.09 -1.03 4.44
CA SER A 568 9.63 -0.50 5.73
C SER A 568 10.35 0.81 5.95
N TYR A 569 9.59 1.82 6.35
CA TYR A 569 10.14 3.10 6.76
C TYR A 569 10.68 2.92 8.17
N ALA A 570 12.02 2.85 8.27
CA ALA A 570 12.73 3.01 9.54
C ALA A 570 12.85 4.50 9.88
#